data_AF-A0A839FHP2-F1
#
_entry.id   AF-A0A839FHP2-F1
#
_cell.length_a   1.000
_cell.length_b   1.000
_cell.length_c   1.000
_cell.angle_alpha   90.00
_cell.angle_beta   90.00
_cell.angle_gamma   90.00
#
_symmetry.space_group_name_H-M   'P 1'
#
loop_
_entity.id
_entity.type
_entity.pdbx_description
1 polymer ?
#
loop_
_entity_poly.entity_id
_entity_poly.type
_entity_poly.pdbx_seq_one_letter_code
_entity_poly.pdbx_strand_id
1 'polypeptide(L)'
;MPVKLRVDPAAVLTAQTVRIVPTSTQIDSRAFDPNDLALVTNAIDRALCTDLSDRFKIVAMNQPADLIVHASVTNIVATNRSAAATSTVASLGGSAALGIPIPRLPIGLGGLAIEAEAVGEDGLQRAAMLWSRGANIITTRARVSAVGDAYSLSSGFATAFSRMLVTGKDPFNRMLAIPSMQRLRASLGGDPKYDACKAFGTAPGIPGIVAARLGLPPAWTDKGVGSTLRGGAAR
;
A
#
# COMPACT_ATOMS: atom_id res chain seq x y z
N MET A 1 1.82 -17.34 -8.56
CA MET A 1 3.29 -17.48 -8.40
C MET A 1 3.57 -17.72 -6.92
N PRO A 2 4.48 -18.63 -6.55
CA PRO A 2 4.87 -18.81 -5.15
C PRO A 2 5.53 -17.53 -4.64
N VAL A 3 5.11 -17.06 -3.46
CA VAL A 3 5.80 -15.96 -2.78
C VAL A 3 7.18 -16.47 -2.37
N LYS A 4 8.25 -15.83 -2.84
CA LYS A 4 9.60 -16.12 -2.38
C LYS A 4 9.91 -15.14 -1.26
N LEU A 5 10.11 -15.66 -0.06
CA LEU A 5 10.44 -14.86 1.11
C LEU A 5 11.66 -15.42 1.83
N ARG A 6 12.39 -14.53 2.48
CA ARG A 6 13.49 -14.85 3.37
C ARG A 6 13.42 -13.90 4.56
N VAL A 7 13.62 -14.42 5.76
CA VAL A 7 13.70 -13.60 6.98
C VAL A 7 14.72 -14.24 7.91
N ASP A 8 15.58 -13.42 8.50
CA ASP A 8 16.40 -13.74 9.65
C ASP A 8 15.62 -13.34 10.91
N PRO A 9 15.01 -14.29 11.63
CA PRO A 9 14.15 -13.97 12.77
C PRO A 9 14.91 -13.28 13.90
N ALA A 10 16.16 -13.68 14.15
CA ALA A 10 16.95 -13.11 15.24
C ALA A 10 17.23 -11.63 14.97
N ALA A 11 17.62 -11.30 13.75
CA ALA A 11 17.87 -9.92 13.33
C ALA A 11 16.63 -9.03 13.41
N VAL A 12 15.49 -9.47 12.86
CA VAL A 12 14.30 -8.61 12.78
C VAL A 12 13.59 -8.48 14.14
N LEU A 13 13.73 -9.48 15.02
CA LEU A 13 13.12 -9.46 16.34
C LEU A 13 13.93 -8.66 17.38
N THR A 14 15.22 -8.39 17.15
CA THR A 14 16.01 -7.49 18.00
C THR A 14 15.90 -6.03 17.58
N ALA A 15 15.64 -5.76 16.30
CA ALA A 15 15.46 -4.41 15.76
C ALA A 15 14.31 -3.64 16.44
N GLN A 16 14.55 -2.37 16.74
CA GLN A 16 13.62 -1.44 17.39
C GLN A 16 13.17 -0.33 16.46
N THR A 17 14.05 0.10 15.55
CA THR A 17 13.88 1.25 14.68
C THR A 17 13.84 0.82 13.22
N VAL A 18 12.97 1.46 12.45
CA VAL A 18 12.88 1.26 11.01
C VAL A 18 12.90 2.60 10.30
N ARG A 19 13.72 2.68 9.24
CA ARG A 19 13.69 3.76 8.26
C ARG A 19 13.12 3.22 6.96
N ILE A 20 12.13 3.92 6.41
CA ILE A 20 11.51 3.56 5.13
C ILE A 20 12.09 4.48 4.06
N VAL A 21 12.69 3.88 3.03
CA VAL A 21 13.11 4.61 1.83
C VAL A 21 11.91 4.68 0.87
N PRO A 22 11.63 5.84 0.24
CA PRO A 22 10.51 5.99 -0.69
C PRO A 22 10.49 4.88 -1.74
N THR A 23 9.32 4.29 -1.95
CA THR A 23 9.15 3.16 -2.89
C THR A 23 9.50 3.59 -4.30
N SER A 24 10.35 2.80 -4.97
CA SER A 24 10.74 3.03 -6.36
C SER A 24 9.90 2.20 -7.34
N THR A 25 10.00 2.51 -8.63
CA THR A 25 9.36 1.75 -9.70
C THR A 25 10.41 1.23 -10.68
N GLN A 26 10.43 -0.07 -10.92
CA GLN A 26 11.27 -0.77 -11.91
C GLN A 26 10.42 -1.31 -13.06
N ILE A 27 9.50 -0.49 -13.54
CA ILE A 27 8.60 -0.79 -14.65
C ILE A 27 8.84 0.21 -15.77
N ASP A 28 8.49 -0.16 -17.00
CA ASP A 28 8.62 0.75 -18.13
C ASP A 28 7.79 2.03 -17.89
N SER A 29 8.48 3.15 -17.71
CA SER A 29 7.88 4.44 -17.40
C SER A 29 7.01 4.99 -18.52
N ARG A 30 7.08 4.42 -19.73
CA ARG A 30 6.19 4.78 -20.85
C ARG A 30 4.82 4.13 -20.77
N ALA A 31 4.66 3.08 -19.97
CA ALA A 31 3.41 2.32 -19.87
C ALA A 31 2.36 2.96 -18.95
N PHE A 32 2.77 3.84 -18.03
CA PHE A 32 1.89 4.44 -17.03
C PHE A 32 2.15 5.95 -16.85
N ASP A 33 1.11 6.70 -16.50
CA ASP A 33 1.25 8.11 -16.15
C ASP A 33 2.10 8.27 -14.87
N PRO A 34 3.07 9.20 -14.82
CA PRO A 34 3.90 9.41 -13.64
C PRO A 34 3.12 9.73 -12.37
N ASN A 35 1.96 10.40 -12.46
CA ASN A 35 1.12 10.68 -11.30
C ASN A 35 0.41 9.42 -10.80
N ASP A 36 -0.01 8.54 -11.71
CA ASP A 36 -0.59 7.24 -11.36
C ASP A 36 0.45 6.37 -10.63
N LEU A 37 1.71 6.39 -11.08
CA LEU A 37 2.81 5.70 -10.40
C LEU A 37 3.07 6.29 -9.00
N ALA A 38 3.11 7.62 -8.89
CA ALA A 38 3.28 8.30 -7.60
C ALA A 38 2.15 7.98 -6.62
N LEU A 39 0.91 7.80 -7.10
CA LEU A 39 -0.20 7.38 -6.24
C LEU A 39 0.02 6.00 -5.65
N VAL A 40 0.51 5.04 -6.46
CA VAL A 40 0.77 3.67 -6.01
C VAL A 40 1.93 3.65 -5.01
N THR A 41 3.05 4.31 -5.31
CA THR A 41 4.24 4.32 -4.42
C THR A 41 3.94 5.02 -3.10
N ASN A 42 3.26 6.18 -3.10
CA ASN A 42 2.83 6.85 -1.87
C ASN A 42 1.83 6.00 -1.05
N ALA A 43 0.96 5.23 -1.71
CA ALA A 43 0.07 4.29 -1.02
C ALA A 43 0.85 3.14 -0.36
N ILE A 44 1.89 2.63 -1.00
CA ILE A 44 2.79 1.60 -0.44
C ILE A 44 3.52 2.16 0.78
N ASP A 45 4.15 3.33 0.64
CA ASP A 45 4.96 3.93 1.71
C ASP A 45 4.13 4.25 2.95
N ARG A 46 2.94 4.86 2.79
CA ARG A 46 2.02 5.13 3.92
C ARG A 46 1.56 3.85 4.61
N ALA A 47 1.25 2.81 3.82
CA ALA A 47 0.82 1.54 4.37
C ALA A 47 1.94 0.84 5.14
N LEU A 48 3.16 0.82 4.60
CA LEU A 48 4.35 0.32 5.30
C LEU A 48 4.60 1.09 6.60
N CYS A 49 4.53 2.42 6.55
CA CYS A 49 4.75 3.26 7.71
C CYS A 49 3.73 2.98 8.81
N THR A 50 2.46 2.83 8.44
CA THR A 50 1.38 2.51 9.38
C THR A 50 1.57 1.11 9.97
N ASP A 51 1.79 0.10 9.13
CA ASP A 51 1.82 -1.29 9.58
C ASP A 51 3.10 -1.64 10.37
N LEU A 52 4.25 -1.06 10.03
CA LEU A 52 5.50 -1.23 10.77
C LEU A 52 5.48 -0.52 12.12
N SER A 53 4.76 0.59 12.22
CA SER A 53 4.67 1.39 13.45
C SER A 53 3.93 0.69 14.61
N ASP A 54 3.31 -0.46 14.35
CA ASP A 54 2.73 -1.31 15.39
C ASP A 54 3.79 -1.81 16.37
N ARG A 55 5.00 -2.10 15.88
CA ARG A 55 6.12 -2.62 16.68
C ARG A 55 7.32 -1.69 16.66
N PHE A 56 7.69 -1.21 15.48
CA PHE A 56 8.92 -0.47 15.28
C PHE A 56 8.70 1.03 15.50
N LYS A 57 9.72 1.71 16.01
CA LYS A 57 9.80 3.16 15.96
C LYS A 57 10.20 3.58 14.56
N ILE A 58 9.33 4.30 13.86
CA ILE A 58 9.67 4.84 12.54
C ILE A 58 10.50 6.10 12.72
N VAL A 59 11.70 6.11 12.13
CA VAL A 59 12.62 7.25 12.19
C VAL A 59 12.64 8.02 10.87
N ALA A 60 13.09 9.27 10.93
CA ALA A 60 13.21 10.13 9.75
C ALA A 60 14.31 9.63 8.79
N MET A 61 14.24 10.05 7.52
CA MET A 61 15.17 9.59 6.47
C MET A 61 16.64 9.87 6.76
N ASN A 62 16.93 10.90 7.56
CA ASN A 62 18.29 11.31 7.93
C ASN A 62 18.78 10.69 9.26
N GLN A 63 17.98 9.87 9.92
CA GLN A 63 18.35 9.22 11.19
C GLN A 63 18.77 7.77 10.97
N PRO A 64 19.73 7.24 11.77
CA PRO A 64 20.09 5.83 11.74
C PRO A 64 18.91 4.94 12.17
N ALA A 65 18.89 3.71 11.69
CA ALA A 65 17.84 2.74 11.99
C ALA A 65 18.39 1.31 11.93
N ASP A 66 17.96 0.46 12.86
CA ASP A 66 18.32 -0.96 12.91
C ASP A 66 17.98 -1.69 11.61
N LEU A 67 16.86 -1.29 10.97
CA LEU A 67 16.42 -1.79 9.68
C LEU A 67 16.10 -0.64 8.70
N ILE A 68 16.61 -0.76 7.49
CA ILE A 68 16.30 0.11 6.35
C ILE A 68 15.44 -0.68 5.37
N VAL A 69 14.21 -0.24 5.16
CA VAL A 69 13.25 -0.88 4.27
C VAL A 69 13.30 -0.24 2.90
N HIS A 70 13.50 -1.10 1.88
CA HIS A 70 13.41 -0.75 0.48
C HIS A 70 12.25 -1.52 -0.15
N ALA A 71 11.45 -0.84 -0.98
CA ALA A 71 10.42 -1.46 -1.79
C ALA A 71 10.52 -0.95 -3.23
N SER A 72 10.34 -1.85 -4.19
CA SER A 72 10.39 -1.57 -5.62
C SER A 72 9.22 -2.25 -6.31
N VAL A 73 8.37 -1.47 -6.98
CA VAL A 73 7.31 -1.99 -7.83
C VAL A 73 7.95 -2.57 -9.10
N THR A 74 7.84 -3.88 -9.29
CA THR A 74 8.47 -4.60 -10.41
C THR A 74 7.48 -4.89 -11.54
N ASN A 75 6.17 -4.87 -11.27
CA ASN A 75 5.15 -4.97 -12.30
C ASN A 75 3.81 -4.38 -11.85
N ILE A 76 3.08 -3.76 -12.79
CA ILE A 76 1.68 -3.36 -12.63
C ILE A 76 0.90 -3.93 -13.82
N VAL A 77 -0.13 -4.72 -13.53
CA VAL A 77 -1.12 -5.09 -14.55
C VAL A 77 -2.21 -4.03 -14.53
N ALA A 78 -2.41 -3.36 -15.66
CA ALA A 78 -3.37 -2.26 -15.77
C ALA A 78 -4.82 -2.74 -15.56
N THR A 79 -5.56 -2.04 -14.73
CA THR A 79 -7.01 -2.21 -14.62
C THR A 79 -7.68 -1.65 -15.88
N ASN A 80 -8.56 -2.43 -16.51
CA ASN A 80 -9.29 -1.94 -17.68
C ASN A 80 -10.38 -0.94 -17.23
N ARG A 81 -10.21 0.33 -17.60
CA ARG A 81 -11.07 1.44 -17.17
C ARG A 81 -12.52 1.28 -17.65
N SER A 82 -12.77 0.76 -18.85
CA SER A 82 -14.14 0.57 -19.36
C SER A 82 -14.86 -0.57 -18.64
N ALA A 83 -14.15 -1.68 -18.41
CA ALA A 83 -14.66 -2.79 -17.62
C ALA A 83 -14.92 -2.39 -16.16
N ALA A 84 -14.05 -1.54 -15.57
CA ALA A 84 -14.24 -1.01 -14.23
C ALA A 84 -15.44 -0.05 -14.14
N ALA A 85 -15.68 0.78 -15.17
CA ALA A 85 -16.85 1.64 -15.25
C ALA A 85 -18.15 0.83 -15.34
N THR A 86 -18.20 -0.20 -16.19
CA THR A 86 -19.36 -1.12 -16.29
C THR A 86 -19.60 -1.85 -14.97
N SER A 87 -18.54 -2.34 -14.33
CA SER A 87 -18.65 -3.00 -13.02
C SER A 87 -19.20 -2.06 -11.95
N THR A 88 -18.81 -0.78 -11.98
CA THR A 88 -19.29 0.23 -11.04
C THR A 88 -20.79 0.48 -11.24
N VAL A 89 -21.24 0.70 -12.48
CA VAL A 89 -22.68 0.91 -12.80
C VAL A 89 -23.51 -0.31 -12.41
N ALA A 90 -23.05 -1.53 -12.75
CA ALA A 90 -23.74 -2.76 -12.37
C ALA A 90 -23.84 -2.91 -10.84
N SER A 91 -22.77 -2.57 -10.10
CA SER A 91 -22.79 -2.63 -8.64
C SER A 91 -23.71 -1.58 -8.00
N LEU A 92 -23.82 -0.38 -8.58
CA LEU A 92 -24.71 0.68 -8.13
C LEU A 92 -26.19 0.37 -8.39
N GLY A 93 -26.51 -0.27 -9.52
CA GLY A 93 -27.89 -0.61 -9.90
C GLY A 93 -28.53 -1.73 -9.09
N GLY A 94 -27.74 -2.60 -8.44
CA GLY A 94 -28.26 -3.79 -7.78
C GLY A 94 -28.51 -3.67 -6.26
N SER A 95 -28.08 -2.61 -5.56
CA SER A 95 -27.73 -2.83 -4.14
C SER A 95 -27.51 -1.68 -3.17
N ALA A 96 -27.83 -0.44 -3.54
CA ALA A 96 -27.71 0.67 -2.59
C ALA A 96 -28.48 0.45 -1.25
N ALA A 97 -29.40 -0.53 -1.19
CA ALA A 97 -30.25 -0.83 -0.04
C ALA A 97 -29.75 -1.90 0.97
N LEU A 98 -28.80 -2.80 0.66
CA LEU A 98 -28.64 -4.04 1.47
C LEU A 98 -27.34 -4.19 2.28
N GLY A 99 -26.36 -3.29 2.19
CA GLY A 99 -25.14 -3.35 3.02
C GLY A 99 -24.21 -4.55 2.78
N ILE A 100 -24.53 -5.43 1.82
CA ILE A 100 -23.71 -6.60 1.45
C ILE A 100 -22.62 -6.17 0.45
N PRO A 101 -21.33 -6.49 0.67
CA PRO A 101 -20.27 -6.19 -0.29
C PRO A 101 -20.47 -6.99 -1.58
N ILE A 102 -20.81 -6.31 -2.67
CA ILE A 102 -21.01 -6.97 -3.97
C ILE A 102 -19.69 -7.22 -4.69
N PRO A 103 -19.46 -8.47 -5.13
CA PRO A 103 -18.34 -8.79 -5.98
C PRO A 103 -18.39 -8.01 -7.30
N ARG A 104 -17.27 -7.41 -7.72
CA ARG A 104 -17.18 -6.79 -9.06
C ARG A 104 -17.18 -7.86 -10.16
N LEU A 105 -17.43 -7.47 -11.41
CA LEU A 105 -17.30 -8.39 -12.54
C LEU A 105 -15.83 -8.87 -12.68
N PRO A 106 -15.59 -10.16 -13.01
CA PRO A 106 -14.25 -10.74 -13.13
C PRO A 106 -13.52 -10.33 -14.42
N ILE A 107 -13.75 -9.12 -14.92
CA ILE A 107 -13.17 -8.62 -16.18
C ILE A 107 -12.32 -7.38 -15.91
N GLY A 108 -11.16 -7.28 -16.59
CA GLY A 108 -10.31 -6.09 -16.50
C GLY A 108 -9.56 -5.91 -15.18
N LEU A 109 -9.33 -7.01 -14.44
CA LEU A 109 -8.63 -7.00 -13.15
C LEU A 109 -7.15 -6.60 -13.36
N GLY A 110 -6.71 -5.60 -12.61
CA GLY A 110 -5.31 -5.23 -12.53
C GLY A 110 -4.54 -6.07 -11.49
N GLY A 111 -3.28 -5.72 -11.28
CA GLY A 111 -2.40 -6.48 -10.41
C GLY A 111 -1.16 -5.69 -10.05
N LEU A 112 -0.46 -6.15 -9.02
CA LEU A 112 0.73 -5.52 -8.48
C LEU A 112 1.76 -6.57 -8.10
N ALA A 113 3.01 -6.34 -8.51
CA ALA A 113 4.17 -7.08 -8.07
C ALA A 113 5.19 -6.11 -7.46
N ILE A 114 5.72 -6.49 -6.30
CA ILE A 114 6.67 -5.70 -5.51
C ILE A 114 7.77 -6.62 -5.03
N GLU A 115 9.00 -6.14 -5.13
CA GLU A 115 10.14 -6.64 -4.38
C GLU A 115 10.40 -5.73 -3.20
N ALA A 116 10.57 -6.31 -2.02
CA ALA A 116 10.89 -5.57 -0.82
C ALA A 116 11.95 -6.26 0.00
N GLU A 117 12.81 -5.47 0.62
CA GLU A 117 13.88 -5.93 1.49
C GLU A 117 14.02 -5.04 2.73
N ALA A 118 14.49 -5.66 3.81
CA ALA A 118 14.92 -4.98 5.02
C ALA A 118 16.40 -5.27 5.22
N VAL A 119 17.21 -4.23 5.23
CA VAL A 119 18.67 -4.28 5.35
C VAL A 119 19.06 -3.78 6.73
N GLY A 120 19.97 -4.49 7.40
CA GLY A 120 20.51 -4.07 8.70
C GLY A 120 21.49 -2.90 8.58
N GLU A 121 21.87 -2.32 9.70
CA GLU A 121 22.92 -1.26 9.75
C GLU A 121 24.27 -1.72 9.20
N ASP A 122 24.53 -3.03 9.23
CA ASP A 122 25.72 -3.68 8.67
C ASP A 122 25.64 -3.92 7.14
N GLY A 123 24.56 -3.47 6.49
CA GLY A 123 24.34 -3.69 5.06
C GLY A 123 23.89 -5.11 4.70
N LEU A 124 23.72 -6.00 5.69
CA LEU A 124 23.25 -7.36 5.43
C LEU A 124 21.73 -7.36 5.30
N GLN A 125 21.24 -7.99 4.23
CA GLN A 125 19.81 -8.18 4.04
C GLN A 125 19.28 -9.11 5.16
N ARG A 126 18.40 -8.60 6.01
CA ARG A 126 17.78 -9.35 7.12
C ARG A 126 16.44 -9.94 6.73
N ALA A 127 15.74 -9.35 5.76
CA ALA A 127 14.57 -9.95 5.16
C ALA A 127 14.39 -9.52 3.71
N ALA A 128 13.71 -10.36 2.93
CA ALA A 128 13.29 -10.06 1.56
C ALA A 128 11.97 -10.76 1.23
N MET A 129 11.18 -10.14 0.37
CA MET A 129 9.91 -10.67 -0.12
C MET A 129 9.68 -10.27 -1.57
N LEU A 130 9.40 -11.26 -2.40
CA LEU A 130 8.77 -11.07 -3.70
C LEU A 130 7.28 -11.31 -3.55
N TRP A 131 6.51 -10.24 -3.61
CA TRP A 131 5.08 -10.26 -3.45
C TRP A 131 4.39 -9.97 -4.79
N SER A 132 3.42 -10.78 -5.15
CA SER A 132 2.58 -10.49 -6.32
C SER A 132 1.15 -10.93 -6.06
N ARG A 133 0.19 -10.07 -6.40
CA ARG A 133 -1.22 -10.41 -6.40
C ARG A 133 -1.93 -9.77 -7.57
N GLY A 134 -2.78 -10.57 -8.21
CA GLY A 134 -3.86 -10.05 -9.03
C GLY A 134 -5.00 -9.60 -8.14
N ALA A 135 -5.67 -8.55 -8.55
CA ALA A 135 -6.89 -8.12 -7.91
C ALA A 135 -8.01 -9.14 -8.22
N ASN A 136 -8.96 -9.32 -7.32
CA ASN A 136 -10.01 -10.35 -7.43
C ASN A 136 -11.38 -9.79 -7.04
N ILE A 137 -12.45 -10.48 -7.43
CA ILE A 137 -13.81 -9.98 -7.26
C ILE A 137 -14.26 -9.84 -5.80
N ILE A 138 -13.58 -10.50 -4.85
CA ILE A 138 -13.99 -10.60 -3.44
C ILE A 138 -13.32 -9.50 -2.60
N THR A 139 -12.00 -9.35 -2.73
CA THR A 139 -11.21 -8.48 -1.84
C THR A 139 -10.88 -7.12 -2.45
N THR A 140 -11.22 -6.87 -3.71
CA THR A 140 -10.88 -5.61 -4.40
C THR A 140 -12.07 -5.04 -5.16
N ARG A 141 -12.31 -3.73 -5.01
CA ARG A 141 -13.40 -3.02 -5.70
C ARG A 141 -12.88 -2.41 -6.99
N ALA A 142 -13.72 -2.38 -8.02
CA ALA A 142 -13.38 -1.74 -9.28
C ALA A 142 -13.22 -0.23 -9.05
N ARG A 143 -12.16 0.36 -9.59
CA ARG A 143 -11.97 1.81 -9.69
C ARG A 143 -11.70 2.17 -11.13
N VAL A 144 -12.29 3.26 -11.61
CA VAL A 144 -12.11 3.75 -12.99
C VAL A 144 -10.74 4.44 -13.12
N SER A 145 -9.66 3.67 -12.93
CA SER A 145 -8.27 4.11 -13.01
C SER A 145 -7.41 2.93 -13.48
N ALA A 146 -6.38 3.21 -14.30
CA ALA A 146 -5.48 2.17 -14.81
C ALA A 146 -4.65 1.50 -13.69
N VAL A 147 -4.46 2.20 -12.57
CA VAL A 147 -3.72 1.72 -11.39
C VAL A 147 -4.63 1.47 -10.19
N GLY A 148 -5.95 1.50 -10.37
CA GLY A 148 -6.92 1.42 -9.27
C GLY A 148 -6.78 0.15 -8.43
N ASP A 149 -6.53 -0.98 -9.08
CA ASP A 149 -6.27 -2.25 -8.41
C ASP A 149 -4.91 -2.29 -7.75
N ALA A 150 -3.86 -1.81 -8.42
CA ALA A 150 -2.52 -1.71 -7.84
C ALA A 150 -2.52 -0.87 -6.56
N TYR A 151 -3.14 0.31 -6.60
CA TYR A 151 -3.34 1.15 -5.42
C TYR A 151 -4.07 0.41 -4.28
N SER A 152 -5.11 -0.36 -4.61
CA SER A 152 -5.89 -1.11 -3.61
C SER A 152 -5.12 -2.29 -3.03
N LEU A 153 -4.15 -2.83 -3.77
CA LEU A 153 -3.30 -3.94 -3.37
C LEU A 153 -2.11 -3.50 -2.49
N SER A 154 -1.74 -2.21 -2.50
CA SER A 154 -0.61 -1.65 -1.73
C SER A 154 -0.67 -1.98 -0.24
N SER A 155 -1.86 -1.89 0.39
CA SER A 155 -2.03 -2.23 1.81
C SER A 155 -1.88 -3.73 2.08
N GLY A 156 -2.35 -4.57 1.17
CA GLY A 156 -2.19 -6.03 1.28
C GLY A 156 -0.73 -6.47 1.22
N PHE A 157 0.08 -5.81 0.38
CA PHE A 157 1.53 -5.99 0.38
C PHE A 157 2.14 -5.52 1.70
N ALA A 158 1.88 -4.28 2.12
CA ALA A 158 2.48 -3.69 3.31
C ALA A 158 2.17 -4.52 4.57
N THR A 159 0.94 -5.02 4.70
CA THR A 159 0.56 -5.89 5.81
C THR A 159 1.33 -7.21 5.80
N ALA A 160 1.50 -7.84 4.64
CA ALA A 160 2.26 -9.08 4.54
C ALA A 160 3.74 -8.87 4.92
N PHE A 161 4.39 -7.85 4.33
CA PHE A 161 5.79 -7.56 4.60
C PHE A 161 6.03 -7.13 6.04
N SER A 162 5.20 -6.22 6.56
CA SER A 162 5.31 -5.74 7.95
C SER A 162 5.09 -6.88 8.94
N ARG A 163 4.13 -7.77 8.68
CA ARG A 163 3.91 -8.94 9.53
C ARG A 163 5.13 -9.84 9.57
N MET A 164 5.78 -10.06 8.43
CA MET A 164 7.01 -10.85 8.37
C MET A 164 8.11 -10.22 9.23
N LEU A 165 8.32 -8.91 9.15
CA LEU A 165 9.31 -8.21 9.98
C LEU A 165 8.94 -8.20 11.47
N VAL A 166 7.67 -7.96 11.80
CA VAL A 166 7.20 -7.89 13.19
C VAL A 166 7.29 -9.24 13.90
N THR A 167 7.03 -10.33 13.17
CA THR A 167 6.94 -11.69 13.74
C THR A 167 8.18 -12.54 13.50
N GLY A 168 9.04 -12.16 12.55
CA GLY A 168 10.16 -12.99 12.10
C GLY A 168 9.73 -14.30 11.42
N LYS A 169 8.49 -14.38 10.92
CA LYS A 169 7.88 -15.62 10.41
C LYS A 169 7.21 -15.38 9.05
N ASP A 170 6.87 -16.47 8.38
CA ASP A 170 6.02 -16.43 7.18
C ASP A 170 4.68 -15.73 7.49
N PRO A 171 4.36 -14.62 6.81
CA PRO A 171 3.18 -13.81 7.10
C PRO A 171 1.86 -14.44 6.63
N PHE A 172 1.92 -15.48 5.80
CA PHE A 172 0.77 -16.21 5.29
C PHE A 172 0.36 -17.40 6.16
N ASN A 173 1.14 -17.71 7.20
CA ASN A 173 0.79 -18.74 8.15
C ASN A 173 -0.39 -18.30 9.06
N ARG A 174 -1.18 -19.28 9.50
CA ARG A 174 -2.60 -19.20 9.89
C ARG A 174 -2.93 -18.45 11.21
N MET A 175 -2.25 -17.35 11.53
CA MET A 175 -2.66 -16.47 12.62
C MET A 175 -3.63 -15.40 12.11
N LEU A 176 -4.78 -15.24 12.77
CA LEU A 176 -5.63 -14.06 12.63
C LEU A 176 -4.89 -12.88 13.27
N ALA A 177 -4.54 -11.85 12.49
CA ALA A 177 -4.01 -10.61 13.03
C ALA A 177 -5.19 -9.65 13.24
N ILE A 178 -5.43 -9.27 14.50
CA ILE A 178 -6.38 -8.19 14.82
C ILE A 178 -5.69 -6.88 14.45
N PRO A 179 -6.31 -6.01 13.63
CA PRO A 179 -5.73 -4.72 13.28
C PRO A 179 -5.56 -3.86 14.54
N SER A 180 -4.43 -3.17 14.65
CA SER A 180 -4.19 -2.26 15.77
C SER A 180 -5.14 -1.06 15.72
N MET A 181 -5.44 -0.47 16.88
CA MET A 181 -6.31 0.73 16.96
C MET A 181 -5.75 1.89 16.14
N GLN A 182 -4.42 1.96 16.03
CA GLN A 182 -3.75 2.95 15.21
C GLN A 182 -3.97 2.71 13.71
N ARG A 183 -3.85 1.47 13.22
CA ARG A 183 -4.20 1.14 11.83
C ARG A 183 -5.63 1.55 11.52
N LEU A 184 -6.55 1.28 12.44
CA LEU A 184 -7.94 1.68 12.31
C LEU A 184 -8.05 3.21 12.18
N ARG A 185 -7.45 3.97 13.10
CA ARG A 185 -7.46 5.44 13.06
C ARG A 185 -6.85 6.01 11.78
N ALA A 186 -5.70 5.50 11.36
CA ALA A 186 -5.02 5.95 10.14
C ALA A 186 -5.85 5.64 8.88
N SER A 187 -6.53 4.48 8.84
CA SER A 187 -7.40 4.12 7.72
C SER A 187 -8.64 5.03 7.59
N LEU A 188 -9.08 5.62 8.70
CA LEU A 188 -10.19 6.59 8.75
C LEU A 188 -9.70 8.03 8.49
N GLY A 189 -8.42 8.24 8.17
CA GLY A 189 -7.84 9.54 7.85
C GLY A 189 -7.26 10.29 9.04
N GLY A 190 -7.07 9.62 10.19
CA GLY A 190 -6.35 10.22 11.32
C GLY A 190 -4.84 10.28 11.08
N ASP A 191 -4.17 11.13 11.87
CA ASP A 191 -2.71 11.30 11.81
C ASP A 191 -1.94 10.00 12.12
N PRO A 192 -0.78 9.78 11.47
CA PRO A 192 0.09 8.65 11.80
C PRO A 192 0.74 8.82 13.18
N LYS A 193 1.14 7.71 13.83
CA LYS A 193 1.81 7.74 15.16
C LYS A 193 3.16 8.43 15.17
N TYR A 194 3.89 8.41 14.05
CA TYR A 194 5.20 9.03 13.92
C TYR A 194 5.16 10.11 12.83
N ASP A 195 5.74 11.27 13.11
CA ASP A 195 5.84 12.37 12.16
C ASP A 195 6.64 12.00 10.90
N ALA A 196 7.59 11.05 11.03
CA ALA A 196 8.31 10.49 9.90
C ALA A 196 7.36 9.95 8.81
N CYS A 197 6.18 9.43 9.17
CA CYS A 197 5.20 8.94 8.21
C CYS A 197 4.51 10.06 7.42
N LYS A 198 4.49 11.30 7.93
CA LYS A 198 3.88 12.45 7.22
C LYS A 198 4.63 12.77 5.93
N ALA A 199 5.90 12.37 5.82
CA ALA A 199 6.70 12.51 4.60
C ALA A 199 6.10 11.76 3.39
N PHE A 200 5.27 10.74 3.63
CA PHE A 200 4.61 9.95 2.58
C PHE A 200 3.17 10.44 2.28
N GLY A 201 2.76 11.55 2.89
CA GLY A 201 1.44 12.15 2.75
C GLY A 201 0.39 11.52 3.66
N THR A 202 -0.83 12.05 3.61
CA THR A 202 -1.96 11.58 4.43
C THR A 202 -2.85 10.64 3.61
N ALA A 203 -3.36 9.57 4.23
CA ALA A 203 -4.34 8.71 3.58
C ALA A 203 -5.64 9.49 3.29
N PRO A 204 -6.36 9.18 2.20
CA PRO A 204 -7.59 9.88 1.84
C PRO A 204 -8.78 9.67 2.81
N GLY A 205 -8.63 8.81 3.82
CA GLY A 205 -9.59 8.62 4.91
C GLY A 205 -11.01 8.24 4.47
N ILE A 206 -12.02 8.69 5.23
CA ILE A 206 -13.45 8.47 4.93
C ILE A 206 -13.83 8.90 3.50
N PRO A 207 -13.42 10.08 3.00
CA PRO A 207 -13.66 10.46 1.60
C PRO A 207 -13.13 9.42 0.59
N GLY A 208 -11.93 8.89 0.83
CA GLY A 208 -11.36 7.80 0.02
C GLY A 208 -12.18 6.52 0.05
N ILE A 209 -12.75 6.17 1.21
CA ILE A 209 -13.64 5.00 1.36
C ILE A 209 -14.93 5.20 0.55
N VAL A 210 -15.55 6.38 0.64
CA VAL A 210 -16.77 6.71 -0.11
C VAL A 210 -16.48 6.73 -1.61
N ALA A 211 -15.40 7.39 -2.03
CA ALA A 211 -14.98 7.43 -3.43
C ALA A 211 -14.71 6.02 -3.99
N ALA A 212 -14.08 5.15 -3.21
CA ALA A 212 -13.88 3.75 -3.58
C ALA A 212 -15.19 2.96 -3.72
N ARG A 213 -16.22 3.26 -2.90
CA ARG A 213 -17.56 2.65 -3.06
C ARG A 213 -18.24 3.10 -4.35
N LEU A 214 -17.99 4.33 -4.77
CA LEU A 214 -18.50 4.90 -6.02
C LEU A 214 -17.62 4.59 -7.24
N GLY A 215 -16.56 3.78 -7.08
CA GLY A 215 -15.64 3.41 -8.16
C GLY A 215 -14.77 4.57 -8.66
N LEU A 216 -14.67 5.68 -7.93
CA LEU A 216 -13.97 6.89 -8.37
C LEU A 216 -12.45 6.68 -8.44
N PRO A 217 -11.75 7.41 -9.33
CA PRO A 217 -10.29 7.34 -9.44
C PRO A 217 -9.58 7.72 -8.13
N PRO A 218 -8.47 7.05 -7.75
CA PRO A 218 -7.73 7.38 -6.53
C PRO A 218 -7.26 8.84 -6.47
N ALA A 219 -6.83 9.40 -7.62
CA ALA A 219 -6.35 10.77 -7.76
C ALA A 219 -7.34 11.86 -7.29
N TRP A 220 -8.63 11.52 -7.20
CA TRP A 220 -9.65 12.47 -6.78
C TRP A 220 -9.58 12.73 -5.28
N THR A 221 -9.33 11.69 -4.48
CA THR A 221 -9.29 11.78 -3.02
C THR A 221 -7.88 11.78 -2.46
N ASP A 222 -6.94 11.19 -3.17
CA ASP A 222 -5.55 11.09 -2.77
C ASP A 222 -4.71 12.10 -3.55
N LYS A 223 -4.12 13.06 -2.83
CA LYS A 223 -3.32 14.14 -3.42
C LYS A 223 -1.82 13.87 -3.34
N GLY A 224 -1.41 12.75 -2.75
CA GLY A 224 0.00 12.42 -2.50
C GLY A 224 0.75 13.53 -1.76
N VAL A 225 2.08 13.47 -1.81
CA VAL A 225 2.98 14.46 -1.18
C VAL A 225 3.03 15.78 -1.99
N GLY A 226 2.73 15.72 -3.29
CA GLY A 226 2.93 16.83 -4.24
C GLY A 226 1.94 18.01 -4.12
N SER A 227 0.79 17.83 -3.48
CA SER A 227 -0.17 18.94 -3.31
C SER A 227 0.21 19.91 -2.18
N THR A 228 0.91 19.43 -1.15
CA THR A 228 1.29 20.23 0.02
C THR A 228 2.42 21.21 -0.29
N LEU A 229 3.29 20.90 -1.25
CA LEU A 229 4.40 21.77 -1.65
C LEU A 229 3.98 22.92 -2.60
N ARG A 230 2.81 22.83 -3.26
CA ARG A 230 2.30 23.91 -4.12
C ARG A 230 1.54 25.00 -3.39
N GLY A 231 1.21 24.83 -2.10
CA GLY A 231 0.56 25.86 -1.28
C GLY A 231 1.53 26.82 -0.57
N GLY A 232 2.84 26.54 -0.60
CA GLY A 232 3.86 27.29 0.13
C GLY A 232 4.73 28.24 -0.72
N ALA A 233 4.53 28.28 -2.04
CA ALA A 233 5.26 29.14 -2.96
C ALA A 233 4.34 30.25 -3.51
N ALA A 234 3.86 31.08 -2.59
CA ALA A 234 3.37 32.42 -2.89
C ALA A 234 3.75 33.32 -1.71
N ARG A 235 4.99 33.79 -1.73
CA ARG A 235 5.41 35.05 -1.12
C ARG A 235 6.23 35.80 -2.16
#